data_AF-A0A1F8MUH4-F1
#
_entry.id   AF-A0A1F8MUH4-F1
#
_cell.length_a   1.000
_cell.length_b   1.000
_cell.length_c   1.000
_cell.angle_alpha   90.00
_cell.angle_beta   90.00
_cell.angle_gamma   90.00
#
_symmetry.space_group_name_H-M   'P 1'
#
loop_
_entity.id
_entity.type
_entity.pdbx_description
1 polymer ?
#
loop_
_entity_poly.entity_id
_entity_poly.type
_entity_poly.pdbx_seq_one_letter_code
_entity_poly.pdbx_strand_id
1 'polypeptide(L)'
;MIGQGVIMKNGVRVVNEDGEVIAAFYSVKREGDKLVVDGKALDVMRMDMIFTSEEIFKAIRMALCWSVISYVLLLPCFGLKQIFRRPSKAPSE
;
A
#
# COMPACT_ATOMS: atom_id res chain seq x y z
N MET A 1 -0.81 -18.43 21.00
CA MET A 1 0.29 -17.47 20.71
C MET A 1 -0.34 -16.20 20.17
N ILE A 2 -0.05 -15.07 20.79
CA ILE A 2 -0.72 -13.78 20.55
C ILE A 2 -0.29 -13.27 19.17
N GLY A 3 -1.22 -13.21 18.22
CA GLY A 3 -0.97 -12.65 16.89
C GLY A 3 -0.66 -11.16 17.02
N GLN A 4 0.60 -10.78 16.85
CA GLN A 4 0.98 -9.36 16.77
C GLN A 4 0.36 -8.77 15.51
N GLY A 5 -0.60 -7.86 15.71
CA GLY A 5 -1.18 -7.05 14.65
C GLY A 5 -0.41 -5.75 14.49
N VAL A 6 -0.09 -5.37 13.26
CA VAL A 6 0.50 -4.06 12.95
C VAL A 6 -0.65 -3.10 12.63
N ILE A 7 -0.78 -2.04 13.43
CA ILE A 7 -1.72 -0.95 13.17
C ILE A 7 -0.97 0.15 12.43
N MET A 8 -1.48 0.54 11.25
CA MET A 8 -0.90 1.60 10.45
C MET A 8 -1.69 2.89 10.68
N LYS A 9 -1.04 3.90 11.29
CA LYS A 9 -1.67 5.22 11.54
C LYS A 9 -2.17 5.87 10.24
N ASN A 10 -1.41 5.73 9.16
CA ASN A 10 -1.77 6.17 7.82
C ASN A 10 -1.89 4.91 6.95
N GLY A 11 -3.12 4.40 6.84
CA GLY A 11 -3.40 3.21 6.05
C GLY A 11 -2.96 3.35 4.58
N VAL A 12 -2.72 2.22 3.93
CA VAL A 12 -2.38 2.19 2.50
C VAL A 12 -3.66 2.44 1.71
N ARG A 13 -3.69 3.50 0.89
CA ARG A 13 -4.82 3.84 0.03
C ARG A 13 -4.56 3.36 -1.39
N VAL A 14 -5.52 2.67 -1.96
CA VAL A 14 -5.59 2.30 -3.37
C VAL A 14 -6.55 3.28 -4.03
N VAL A 15 -6.08 3.91 -5.09
CA VAL A 15 -6.84 4.90 -5.85
C VAL A 15 -7.08 4.42 -7.27
N ASN A 16 -8.16 4.89 -7.89
CA ASN A 16 -8.40 4.72 -9.32
C ASN A 16 -7.61 5.76 -10.15
N GLU A 17 -7.72 5.70 -11.47
CA GLU A 17 -7.11 6.66 -12.40
C GLU A 17 -7.55 8.11 -12.14
N ASP A 18 -8.79 8.32 -11.67
CA ASP A 18 -9.33 9.63 -11.30
C ASP A 18 -8.81 10.15 -9.94
N GLY A 19 -8.03 9.35 -9.21
CA GLY A 19 -7.52 9.67 -7.88
C GLY A 19 -8.49 9.40 -6.73
N GLU A 20 -9.67 8.84 -7.02
CA GLU A 20 -10.65 8.45 -6.01
C GLU A 20 -10.22 7.18 -5.26
N VAL A 21 -10.44 7.15 -3.94
CA VAL A 21 -10.04 6.01 -3.09
C VAL A 21 -11.02 4.85 -3.26
N ILE A 22 -10.54 3.74 -3.82
CA ILE A 22 -11.33 2.52 -4.00
C ILE A 22 -11.15 1.53 -2.85
N ALA A 23 -10.01 1.56 -2.17
CA ALA A 23 -9.75 0.76 -0.98
C ALA A 23 -8.73 1.43 -0.05
N ALA A 24 -8.87 1.24 1.26
CA ALA A 24 -7.90 1.69 2.26
C ALA A 24 -7.64 0.56 3.26
N PHE A 25 -6.38 0.27 3.58
CA PHE A 25 -6.00 -0.79 4.53
C PHE A 25 -5.40 -0.18 5.80
N TYR A 26 -5.98 -0.47 6.97
CA TYR A 26 -5.60 0.18 8.24
C TYR A 26 -4.85 -0.73 9.21
N SER A 27 -5.15 -2.01 9.22
CA SER A 27 -4.47 -2.96 10.10
C SER A 27 -4.26 -4.31 9.44
N VAL A 28 -3.19 -4.98 9.86
CA VAL A 28 -2.86 -6.32 9.40
C VAL A 28 -2.61 -7.17 10.64
N LYS A 29 -3.33 -8.28 10.78
CA LYS A 29 -3.24 -9.23 11.88
C LYS A 29 -3.01 -10.63 11.36
N ARG A 30 -2.22 -11.42 12.09
CA ARG A 30 -2.05 -12.85 11.79
C ARG A 30 -2.90 -13.68 12.75
N GLU A 31 -3.77 -14.51 12.19
CA GLU A 31 -4.56 -15.49 12.92
C GLU A 31 -4.23 -16.89 12.40
N GLY A 32 -3.35 -17.60 13.10
CA GLY A 32 -2.88 -18.92 12.69
C GLY A 32 -2.16 -18.92 11.35
N ASP A 33 -2.78 -19.55 10.35
CA ASP A 33 -2.35 -19.67 8.96
C ASP A 33 -2.92 -18.58 8.03
N LYS A 34 -3.69 -17.63 8.59
CA LYS A 34 -4.38 -16.57 7.83
C LYS A 34 -3.88 -15.19 8.23
N LEU A 35 -3.97 -14.26 7.29
CA LEU A 35 -3.77 -12.84 7.50
C LEU A 35 -5.12 -12.12 7.38
N VAL A 36 -5.53 -11.43 8.44
CA VAL A 36 -6.74 -10.62 8.47
C VAL A 36 -6.33 -9.17 8.34
N VAL A 37 -6.84 -8.50 7.31
CA VAL A 37 -6.57 -7.09 7.01
C VAL A 37 -7.85 -6.30 7.21
N ASP A 38 -7.85 -5.37 8.15
CA ASP A 38 -8.94 -4.42 8.30
C ASP A 38 -8.79 -3.35 7.22
N GLY A 39 -9.77 -3.26 6.33
CA GLY A 39 -9.78 -2.28 5.27
C GLY A 39 -11.15 -1.64 5.07
N LYS A 40 -11.19 -0.53 4.34
CA LYS A 40 -12.40 0.19 3.95
C LYS A 40 -12.47 0.24 2.44
N ALA A 41 -13.50 -0.40 1.87
CA ALA A 41 -13.82 -0.35 0.45
C ALA A 41 -14.63 0.91 0.14
N LEU A 42 -14.30 1.55 -0.98
CA LEU A 42 -14.97 2.75 -1.52
C LEU A 42 -15.12 3.89 -0.50
N ASP A 43 -14.22 3.95 0.49
CA ASP A 43 -14.30 4.85 1.64
C ASP A 43 -15.66 4.87 2.38
N VAL A 44 -16.47 3.81 2.26
CA VAL A 44 -17.78 3.71 2.92
C VAL A 44 -17.95 2.42 3.71
N MET A 45 -17.32 1.31 3.29
CA MET A 45 -17.58 -0.01 3.87
C MET A 45 -16.33 -0.61 4.48
N ARG A 46 -16.27 -0.66 5.83
CA ARG A 46 -15.21 -1.41 6.53
C ARG A 46 -15.48 -2.91 6.43
N MET A 47 -14.46 -3.66 6.03
CA MET A 47 -14.53 -5.09 5.84
C MET A 47 -13.21 -5.73 6.21
N ASP A 48 -13.28 -6.87 6.89
CA ASP A 48 -12.14 -7.72 7.17
C ASP A 48 -11.82 -8.55 5.93
N MET A 49 -10.66 -8.31 5.33
CA MET A 49 -10.14 -9.12 4.23
C MET A 49 -9.29 -10.25 4.79
N ILE A 50 -9.64 -11.49 4.45
CA ILE A 50 -8.92 -12.67 4.90
C ILE A 50 -8.05 -13.18 3.75
N PHE A 51 -6.74 -13.14 3.95
CA PHE A 51 -5.74 -13.70 3.05
C PHE A 51 -5.30 -15.07 3.56
N THR A 52 -5.52 -16.10 2.75
CA THR A 52 -4.98 -17.44 2.98
C THR A 52 -3.52 -17.52 2.54
N SER A 53 -2.80 -18.52 3.04
CA SER A 53 -1.40 -18.78 2.67
C SER A 53 -1.19 -18.91 1.15
N GLU A 54 -2.13 -19.52 0.44
CA GLU A 54 -2.09 -19.67 -1.02
C GLU A 54 -2.22 -18.33 -1.74
N GLU A 55 -3.16 -17.49 -1.33
CA GLU A 55 -3.37 -16.16 -1.91
C GLU A 55 -2.19 -15.23 -1.59
N ILE A 56 -1.59 -15.34 -0.40
CA ILE A 56 -0.36 -14.63 -0.06
C ILE A 56 0.78 -15.04 -0.97
N PHE A 57 0.96 -16.34 -1.21
CA PHE A 57 2.02 -16.84 -2.10
C PHE A 57 1.83 -16.33 -3.54
N LYS A 58 0.58 -16.31 -4.02
CA LYS A 58 0.22 -15.74 -5.33
C LYS A 58 0.49 -14.23 -5.39
N ALA A 59 0.13 -13.50 -4.34
CA ALA A 59 0.40 -12.06 -4.23
C ALA A 59 1.91 -11.76 -4.22
N ILE A 60 2.70 -12.53 -3.47
CA ILE A 60 4.17 -12.42 -3.46
C ILE A 60 4.73 -12.67 -4.86
N ARG A 61 4.25 -13.70 -5.55
CA ARG A 61 4.68 -13.98 -6.93
C ARG A 61 4.34 -12.85 -7.89
N MET A 62 3.19 -12.20 -7.74
CA MET A 62 2.83 -11.00 -8.51
C MET A 62 3.71 -9.79 -8.16
N ALA A 63 3.99 -9.57 -6.88
CA ALA A 63 4.86 -8.49 -6.41
C ALA A 63 6.32 -8.66 -6.88
N LEU A 64 6.77 -9.90 -7.08
CA LEU A 64 8.08 -10.23 -7.63
C LEU A 64 8.14 -10.20 -9.17
N CYS A 65 7.11 -9.69 -9.86
CA CYS A 65 7.20 -9.53 -11.30
C CYS A 65 8.18 -8.42 -11.70
N TRP A 66 8.82 -8.58 -12.86
CA TRP A 66 9.85 -7.66 -13.34
C TRP A 66 9.36 -6.20 -13.41
N SER A 67 8.09 -5.98 -13.74
CA SER A 67 7.47 -4.66 -13.79
C SER A 67 7.45 -3.97 -12.43
N VAL A 68 7.14 -4.69 -11.35
CA VAL A 68 7.11 -4.14 -9.99
C VAL A 68 8.53 -3.92 -9.49
N ILE A 69 9.43 -4.87 -9.73
CA ILE A 69 10.85 -4.75 -9.33
C ILE A 69 11.51 -3.54 -10.00
N SER A 70 11.34 -3.38 -11.32
CA SER A 70 11.88 -2.23 -12.06
C SER A 70 11.28 -0.90 -11.58
N TYR A 71 9.99 -0.86 -11.27
CA TYR A 71 9.36 0.33 -10.70
C TYR A 71 9.95 0.71 -9.34
N VAL A 72 10.11 -0.25 -8.43
CA VAL A 72 10.69 -0.03 -7.10
C VAL A 72 12.15 0.44 -7.20
N LEU A 73 12.94 -0.13 -8.11
CA LEU A 73 14.31 0.31 -8.40
C LEU A 73 14.39 1.74 -8.96
N LEU A 74 13.33 2.21 -9.61
CA LEU A 74 13.25 3.58 -10.13
C LEU A 74 12.71 4.59 -9.10
N LEU A 75 12.11 4.16 -7.99
CA LEU A 75 11.64 5.06 -6.93
C LEU A 75 12.74 6.02 -6.41
N PRO A 76 13.98 5.59 -6.15
CA PRO A 76 15.07 6.49 -5.79
C PRO A 76 15.32 7.56 -6.86
N CYS A 77 15.29 7.16 -8.14
CA CYS A 77 15.48 8.06 -9.28
C CYS A 77 14.33 9.05 -9.46
N PHE A 78 13.08 8.65 -9.20
CA PHE A 78 11.94 9.55 -9.20
C PHE A 78 11.98 10.55 -8.04
N GLY A 79 12.35 10.10 -6.84
CA GLY A 79 12.58 10.98 -5.70
C GLY A 79 13.68 12.02 -5.97
N LEU A 80 14.82 11.57 -6.53
CA LEU A 80 15.91 12.46 -6.96
C LEU A 80 15.45 13.46 -8.03
N LYS A 81 14.70 13.03 -9.04
CA LYS A 81 14.13 13.92 -10.06
C LYS A 81 13.12 14.91 -9.49
N GLN A 82 12.31 14.52 -8.51
CA GLN A 82 11.34 15.40 -7.87
C GLN A 82 12.02 16.45 -6.98
N ILE A 83 13.15 16.11 -6.35
CA ILE A 83 14.01 17.07 -5.64
C ILE A 83 14.69 18.02 -6.62
N PHE A 84 15.22 17.50 -7.74
CA PHE A 84 15.86 18.32 -8.79
C PHE A 84 14.87 19.22 -9.56
N ARG A 85 13.60 18.79 -9.66
CA ARG A 85 12.51 19.54 -10.29
C ARG A 85 11.76 20.44 -9.33
N ARG A 86 12.16 20.59 -8.05
CA ARG A 86 11.67 21.73 -7.26
C ARG A 86 12.05 22.98 -8.03
N PRO A 87 11.11 23.70 -8.68
CA PRO A 87 11.41 25.07 -9.03
C PRO A 87 11.62 25.74 -7.68
N SER A 88 12.68 26.53 -7.58
CA SER A 88 12.75 27.60 -6.60
C SER A 88 11.44 28.39 -6.69
N LYS A 89 10.47 28.07 -5.84
CA LYS A 89 9.27 28.87 -5.66
C LYS A 89 8.85 28.80 -4.20
N ALA A 90 9.60 29.56 -3.42
CA ALA A 90 9.09 30.47 -2.39
C ALA A 90 10.27 31.36 -1.93
N PRO A 91 10.07 32.58 -1.40
CA PRO A 91 8.84 33.38 -1.23
C PRO A 91 9.03 34.88 -1.62
N SER A 92 8.01 35.70 -1.33
CA SER A 92 7.94 37.19 -1.37
C SER A 92 7.49 37.77 -2.72
N GLU A 93 6.41 38.54 -2.86
CA GLU A 93 5.53 39.29 -1.94
C GLU A 93 4.03 38.99 -2.19
#